data_AF-A0A820KEF0-F1
#
_entry.id   AF-A0A820KEF0-F1
#
_cell.length_a   1.000
_cell.length_b   1.000
_cell.length_c   1.000
_cell.angle_alpha   90.00
_cell.angle_beta   90.00
_cell.angle_gamma   90.00
#
_symmetry.space_group_name_H-M   'P 1'
#
loop_
_entity.id
_entity.type
_entity.pdbx_description
1 polymer ?
#
loop_
_entity_poly.entity_id
_entity_poly.type
_entity_poly.pdbx_seq_one_letter_code
_entity_poly.pdbx_strand_id
1 'polypeptide(L)'
;QPRQPFEYINGRIRLKSRLDREDYVRKRLCLGGNVLECNFTLTLTVNLNQAPFNYILSQPISCHDINDIIPKFSQLESTISMAENVPIGHRIPLETAIDLDSPPYGIDHYRLVTFENHEQHQFSIVYDNQSRELELIVNEKLDREKIEKYIFKLMAIDRGHPPNIGTQMLTIEISDINDCQPKFESSVYNITVAENTLPEYLLKVRAIDTDIGSNAELTYTLENDH
;
A
#
# COMPACT_ATOMS: atom_id res chain seq x y z
N GLN A 1 4.78 19.60 35.42
CA GLN A 1 3.61 18.70 35.41
C GLN A 1 2.92 18.84 34.06
N PRO A 2 2.56 17.75 33.38
CA PRO A 2 1.74 17.87 32.17
C PRO A 2 0.46 18.62 32.55
N ARG A 3 0.14 19.68 31.79
CA ARG A 3 -1.04 20.50 32.08
C ARG A 3 -2.26 19.62 31.87
N GLN A 4 -2.91 19.20 32.96
CA GLN A 4 -4.16 18.46 32.87
C GLN A 4 -5.22 19.31 32.12
N PRO A 5 -6.05 18.69 31.26
CA PRO A 5 -7.03 19.39 30.44
C PRO A 5 -8.18 20.00 31.25
N PHE A 6 -8.25 19.76 32.56
CA PHE A 6 -9.35 20.17 33.41
C PHE A 6 -9.02 21.40 34.25
N GLU A 7 -10.03 22.25 34.49
CA GLU A 7 -10.01 23.30 35.49
C GLU A 7 -11.26 23.25 36.39
N TYR A 8 -11.11 23.77 37.60
CA TYR A 8 -12.18 23.95 38.55
C TYR A 8 -12.54 25.43 38.66
N ILE A 9 -13.82 25.76 38.47
CA ILE A 9 -14.36 27.12 38.56
C ILE A 9 -15.70 27.06 39.29
N ASN A 10 -15.83 27.79 40.40
CA ASN A 10 -17.08 27.98 41.14
C ASN A 10 -17.88 26.69 41.40
N GLY A 11 -17.24 25.65 41.93
CA GLY A 11 -17.92 24.38 42.25
C GLY A 11 -18.08 23.42 41.07
N ARG A 12 -17.56 23.76 39.88
CA ARG A 12 -17.70 22.94 38.67
C ARG A 12 -16.34 22.63 38.06
N ILE A 13 -16.21 21.43 37.50
CA ILE A 13 -15.07 21.04 36.68
C ILE A 13 -15.46 21.22 35.21
N ARG A 14 -14.56 21.79 34.40
CA ARG A 14 -14.72 21.84 32.94
C ARG A 14 -13.39 21.59 32.23
N LEU A 15 -13.47 21.31 30.94
CA LEU A 15 -12.31 21.29 30.06
C LEU A 15 -11.79 22.72 29.81
N LYS A 16 -10.46 22.88 29.80
CA LYS A 16 -9.75 24.11 29.43
C LYS A 16 -9.70 24.34 27.92
N SER A 17 -9.76 23.25 27.14
CA SER A 17 -9.63 23.23 25.68
C SER A 17 -10.31 21.99 25.11
N ARG A 18 -10.34 21.85 23.78
CA ARG A 18 -10.69 20.59 23.13
C ARG A 18 -9.86 19.45 23.74
N LEU A 19 -10.53 18.36 24.06
CA LEU A 19 -9.91 17.09 24.40
C LEU A 19 -9.85 16.26 23.12
N ASP A 20 -8.64 15.95 22.69
CA ASP A 20 -8.34 15.18 21.48
C ASP A 20 -7.47 14.02 21.94
N ARG A 21 -7.97 12.78 21.87
CA ARG A 21 -7.32 11.64 22.52
C ARG A 21 -5.95 11.38 21.88
N GLU A 22 -5.90 11.49 20.56
CA GLU A 22 -4.76 11.22 19.69
C GLU A 22 -3.60 12.17 20.00
N ASP A 23 -3.88 13.44 20.29
CA ASP A 23 -2.89 14.40 20.75
C ASP A 23 -2.20 13.99 22.05
N TYR A 24 -2.95 13.45 23.01
CA TYR A 24 -2.39 12.98 24.28
C TYR A 24 -1.63 11.67 24.12
N VAL A 25 -2.11 10.78 23.24
CA VAL A 25 -1.41 9.55 22.88
C VAL A 25 -0.06 9.86 22.23
N ARG A 26 -0.02 10.73 21.21
CA ARG A 26 1.22 11.15 20.52
C ARG A 26 2.24 11.76 21.48
N LYS A 27 1.77 12.56 22.44
CA LYS A 27 2.61 13.20 23.46
C LYS A 27 2.94 12.28 24.65
N ARG A 28 2.45 11.03 24.65
CA ARG A 28 2.59 10.05 25.75
C ARG A 28 2.10 10.59 27.11
N LEU A 29 0.99 11.32 27.08
CA LEU A 29 0.40 11.99 28.25
C LEU A 29 -0.77 11.22 28.88
N CYS A 30 -1.24 10.15 28.24
CA CYS A 30 -2.26 9.26 28.79
C CYS A 30 -1.71 8.48 30.00
N LEU A 31 -2.49 8.36 31.07
CA LEU A 31 -2.08 7.58 32.23
C LEU A 31 -2.08 6.08 31.92
N GLY A 32 -1.14 5.35 32.52
CA GLY A 32 -0.99 3.90 32.32
C GLY A 32 -0.16 3.51 31.09
N GLY A 33 0.22 4.47 30.23
CA GLY A 33 1.09 4.22 29.08
C GLY A 33 0.46 3.37 27.97
N ASN A 34 -0.81 2.98 28.12
CA ASN A 34 -1.54 2.23 27.11
C ASN A 34 -2.02 3.18 26.00
N VAL A 35 -1.72 2.84 24.76
CA VAL A 35 -2.12 3.61 23.56
C VAL A 35 -3.63 3.43 23.28
N LEU A 36 -4.24 2.36 23.80
CA LEU A 36 -5.62 1.99 23.56
C LEU A 36 -6.62 2.71 24.48
N GLU A 37 -6.18 3.17 25.65
CA GLU A 37 -7.03 3.83 26.65
C GLU A 37 -6.34 5.11 27.16
N CYS A 38 -6.95 6.27 26.90
CA CYS A 38 -6.44 7.52 27.45
C CYS A 38 -7.18 7.89 28.73
N ASN A 39 -6.62 7.46 29.86
CA ASN A 39 -7.17 7.74 31.19
C ASN A 39 -6.49 8.94 31.84
N PHE A 40 -7.26 9.67 32.64
CA PHE A 40 -6.82 10.80 33.45
C PHE A 40 -7.22 10.59 34.91
N THR A 41 -6.45 11.15 35.84
CA THR A 41 -6.80 11.19 37.26
C THR A 41 -6.91 12.65 37.66
N LEU A 42 -8.13 13.06 38.01
CA LEU A 42 -8.41 14.37 38.54
C LEU A 42 -8.23 14.34 40.05
N THR A 43 -7.34 15.16 40.59
CA THR A 43 -7.16 15.30 42.04
C THR A 43 -7.60 16.69 42.47
N LEU A 44 -8.64 16.74 43.30
CA LEU A 44 -9.16 17.95 43.94
C LEU A 44 -8.73 17.98 45.40
N THR A 45 -8.12 19.08 45.83
CA THR A 45 -7.73 19.29 47.23
C THR A 45 -8.52 20.44 47.82
N VAL A 46 -9.29 20.17 48.87
CA VAL A 46 -9.98 21.18 49.68
C VAL A 46 -9.12 21.42 50.92
N ASN A 47 -8.69 22.65 51.14
CA ASN A 47 -7.90 23.03 52.32
C ASN A 47 -8.74 23.91 53.24
N LEU A 48 -8.74 23.64 54.54
CA LEU A 48 -9.19 24.60 55.54
C LEU A 48 -8.09 25.64 55.79
N ASN A 49 -8.48 26.87 56.13
CA ASN A 49 -7.56 27.98 56.40
C ASN A 49 -6.68 27.75 57.67
N GLN A 50 -7.00 26.74 58.48
CA GLN A 50 -6.23 26.33 59.65
C GLN A 50 -5.69 24.91 59.43
N ALA A 51 -4.37 24.74 59.51
CA ALA A 51 -3.71 23.46 59.28
C ALA A 51 -4.02 22.43 60.40
N PRO A 52 -4.03 21.11 60.11
CA PRO A 52 -3.70 20.45 58.85
C PRO A 52 -4.90 19.67 58.24
N PHE A 53 -6.07 20.28 58.17
CA PHE A 53 -7.25 19.59 57.63
C PHE A 53 -7.40 19.88 56.13
N ASN A 54 -6.86 19.00 55.30
CA ASN A 54 -7.17 18.94 53.88
C ASN A 54 -7.93 17.66 53.54
N TYR A 55 -8.84 17.76 52.56
CA TYR A 55 -9.51 16.61 51.97
C TYR A 55 -9.11 16.52 50.51
N ILE A 56 -8.66 15.34 50.09
CA ILE A 56 -8.24 15.07 48.72
C ILE A 56 -9.22 14.09 48.10
N LEU A 57 -9.86 14.49 47.02
CA LEU A 57 -10.68 13.63 46.18
C LEU A 57 -9.90 13.33 44.90
N SER A 58 -9.66 12.04 44.63
CA SER A 58 -9.07 11.59 43.36
C SER A 58 -10.11 10.81 42.57
N GLN A 59 -10.48 11.34 41.40
CA GLN A 59 -11.48 10.77 40.52
C GLN A 59 -10.84 10.35 39.17
N PRO A 60 -10.95 9.07 38.75
CA PRO A 60 -10.57 8.66 37.41
C PRO A 60 -11.55 9.21 36.37
N ILE A 61 -11.02 9.61 35.22
CA ILE A 61 -11.76 10.07 34.04
C ILE A 61 -11.23 9.28 32.83
N SER A 62 -12.11 8.53 32.16
CA SER A 62 -11.79 7.86 30.90
C SER A 62 -12.12 8.76 29.72
N CYS A 63 -11.20 8.88 28.77
CA CYS A 63 -11.49 9.45 27.46
C CYS A 63 -11.86 8.32 26.51
N HIS A 64 -13.12 8.30 26.08
CA HIS A 64 -13.57 7.40 25.03
C HIS A 64 -13.14 7.94 23.68
N ASP A 65 -12.77 7.02 22.80
CA ASP A 65 -12.34 7.31 21.44
C ASP A 65 -13.53 7.60 20.52
N ILE A 66 -13.28 8.29 19.42
CA ILE A 66 -14.23 8.52 18.33
C ILE A 66 -13.52 8.27 17.00
N ASN A 67 -14.28 7.90 15.96
CA ASN A 67 -13.74 7.62 14.63
C ASN A 67 -13.42 8.90 13.85
N ASP A 68 -12.42 9.67 14.29
CA ASP A 68 -12.04 10.96 13.69
C ASP A 68 -10.65 10.98 13.04
N ILE A 69 -9.97 9.83 12.96
CA ILE A 69 -8.79 9.63 12.13
C ILE A 69 -9.14 8.85 10.86
N ILE A 70 -8.46 9.20 9.77
CA ILE A 70 -8.56 8.49 8.50
C ILE A 70 -7.32 7.59 8.39
N PRO A 71 -7.48 6.30 8.03
CA PRO A 71 -6.34 5.42 7.74
C PRO A 71 -5.37 6.08 6.77
N LYS A 72 -4.07 6.01 7.06
CA LYS A 72 -3.04 6.70 6.27
C LYS A 72 -1.88 5.79 5.88
N PHE A 73 -1.65 5.66 4.58
CA PHE A 73 -0.41 5.08 4.04
C PHE A 73 0.76 6.06 4.17
N SER A 74 1.98 5.55 4.33
CA SER A 74 3.17 6.42 4.44
C SER A 74 3.45 7.19 3.15
N GLN A 75 3.14 6.57 2.00
CA GLN A 75 3.30 7.13 0.66
C GLN A 75 1.94 7.18 -0.06
N LEU A 76 1.75 8.16 -0.95
CA LEU A 76 0.55 8.27 -1.79
C LEU A 76 0.58 7.32 -3.00
N GLU A 77 1.77 6.91 -3.39
CA GLU A 77 2.02 6.02 -4.53
C GLU A 77 3.09 5.01 -4.14
N SER A 78 2.93 3.77 -4.58
CA SER A 78 3.89 2.69 -4.41
C SER A 78 4.03 1.91 -5.73
N THR A 79 5.26 1.50 -6.04
CA THR A 79 5.56 0.70 -7.23
C THR A 79 6.23 -0.60 -6.81
N ILE A 80 5.74 -1.71 -7.37
CA ILE A 80 6.32 -3.05 -7.20
C ILE A 80 6.70 -3.54 -8.58
N SER A 81 7.89 -4.13 -8.72
CA SER A 81 8.33 -4.78 -9.94
C SER A 81 8.42 -6.29 -9.73
N MET A 82 7.90 -7.08 -10.68
CA MET A 82 8.02 -8.54 -10.68
C MET A 82 8.17 -9.08 -12.10
N ALA A 83 8.88 -10.20 -12.24
CA ALA A 83 9.06 -10.86 -13.53
C ALA A 83 7.77 -11.52 -14.02
N GLU A 84 7.57 -11.53 -15.33
CA GLU A 84 6.37 -12.16 -15.92
C GLU A 84 6.27 -13.67 -15.69
N ASN A 85 7.42 -14.33 -15.52
CA ASN A 85 7.50 -15.76 -15.20
C ASN A 85 7.32 -16.07 -13.70
N VAL A 86 6.93 -15.08 -12.88
CA VAL A 86 6.64 -15.29 -11.45
C VAL A 86 5.58 -16.39 -11.30
N PRO A 87 5.77 -17.34 -10.35
CA PRO A 87 4.82 -18.44 -10.21
C PRO A 87 3.46 -17.96 -9.68
N ILE A 88 2.40 -18.61 -10.14
CA ILE A 88 1.06 -18.43 -9.56
C ILE A 88 1.10 -18.80 -8.07
N GLY A 89 0.43 -18.00 -7.25
CA GLY A 89 0.42 -18.09 -5.80
C GLY A 89 1.59 -17.37 -5.13
N HIS A 90 2.47 -16.71 -5.90
CA HIS A 90 3.50 -15.85 -5.32
C HIS A 90 2.86 -14.72 -4.49
N ARG A 91 3.42 -14.48 -3.30
CA ARG A 91 2.92 -13.52 -2.32
C ARG A 91 3.97 -12.42 -2.11
N ILE A 92 3.53 -11.18 -2.12
CA ILE A 92 4.39 -10.01 -1.92
C ILE A 92 3.81 -9.19 -0.78
N PRO A 93 4.58 -8.91 0.29
CA PRO A 93 4.11 -8.06 1.37
C PRO A 93 3.88 -6.64 0.87
N LEU A 94 2.73 -6.06 1.24
CA LEU A 94 2.38 -4.68 1.01
C LEU A 94 2.48 -3.89 2.32
N GLU A 95 2.79 -2.60 2.21
CA GLU A 95 2.73 -1.72 3.36
C GLU A 95 1.28 -1.50 3.80
N THR A 96 1.03 -1.60 5.10
CA THR A 96 -0.28 -1.31 5.69
C THR A 96 -0.44 0.18 5.98
N ALA A 97 -1.68 0.66 5.90
CA ALA A 97 -2.01 1.98 6.42
C ALA A 97 -1.94 1.97 7.96
N ILE A 98 -1.75 3.16 8.52
CA ILE A 98 -1.78 3.40 9.96
C ILE A 98 -3.06 4.16 10.28
N ASP A 99 -3.79 3.66 11.27
CA ASP A 99 -4.89 4.36 11.92
C ASP A 99 -4.58 4.46 13.42
N LEU A 100 -4.76 5.65 13.97
CA LEU A 100 -4.45 5.92 15.37
C LEU A 100 -5.66 5.79 16.28
N ASP A 101 -6.86 5.62 15.74
CA ASP A 101 -8.07 5.36 16.52
C ASP A 101 -7.92 4.05 17.30
N SER A 102 -8.41 4.05 18.53
CA SER A 102 -8.39 2.86 19.38
C SER A 102 -9.56 1.92 19.03
N PRO A 103 -9.51 0.63 19.43
CA PRO A 103 -10.63 -0.26 19.22
C PRO A 103 -11.94 0.34 19.78
N PRO A 104 -13.04 0.28 19.02
CA PRO A 104 -13.23 -0.58 17.85
C PRO A 104 -12.84 0.06 16.50
N TYR A 105 -12.37 1.31 16.45
CA TYR A 105 -12.36 2.16 15.25
C TYR A 105 -11.15 2.02 14.32
N GLY A 106 -10.13 1.23 14.68
CA GLY A 106 -9.00 0.99 13.77
C GLY A 106 -9.37 0.29 12.45
N ILE A 107 -8.36 0.07 11.61
CA ILE A 107 -8.48 -0.56 10.29
C ILE A 107 -9.20 -1.92 10.38
N ASP A 108 -10.17 -2.12 9.49
CA ASP A 108 -10.95 -3.34 9.38
C ASP A 108 -10.43 -4.28 8.28
N HIS A 109 -10.35 -3.74 7.06
CA HIS A 109 -10.00 -4.50 5.87
C HIS A 109 -9.43 -3.60 4.77
N TYR A 110 -8.82 -4.24 3.78
CA TYR A 110 -8.29 -3.59 2.59
C TYR A 110 -9.08 -3.99 1.35
N ARG A 111 -9.07 -3.14 0.33
CA ARG A 111 -9.61 -3.45 -1.00
C ARG A 111 -8.65 -2.99 -2.08
N LEU A 112 -8.51 -3.82 -3.11
CA LEU A 112 -7.82 -3.47 -4.33
C LEU A 112 -8.88 -3.10 -5.38
N VAL A 113 -8.80 -1.89 -5.95
CA VAL A 113 -9.76 -1.39 -6.94
C VAL A 113 -9.02 -0.99 -8.21
N THR A 114 -9.52 -1.36 -9.38
CA THR A 114 -8.91 -1.00 -10.67
C THR A 114 -9.45 0.34 -11.17
N PHE A 115 -8.69 1.01 -12.03
CA PHE A 115 -9.17 2.18 -12.76
C PHE A 115 -9.83 1.83 -14.09
N GLU A 116 -9.56 0.63 -14.60
CA GLU A 116 -10.03 0.16 -15.90
C GLU A 116 -10.77 -1.19 -15.75
N ASN A 117 -11.70 -1.47 -16.65
CA ASN A 117 -12.48 -2.73 -16.68
C ASN A 117 -11.64 -3.95 -17.12
N HIS A 118 -10.32 -3.81 -17.22
CA HIS A 118 -9.43 -4.89 -17.61
C HIS A 118 -9.03 -5.70 -16.37
N GLU A 119 -9.52 -6.95 -16.39
CA GLU A 119 -9.12 -8.12 -15.61
C GLU A 119 -8.60 -7.85 -14.18
N GLN A 120 -9.50 -7.99 -13.21
CA GLN A 120 -9.20 -8.02 -11.78
C GLN A 120 -8.59 -9.35 -11.32
N HIS A 121 -8.36 -10.29 -12.24
CA HIS A 121 -8.18 -11.69 -11.87
C HIS A 121 -6.70 -12.03 -11.61
N GLN A 122 -5.75 -11.34 -12.24
CA GLN A 122 -4.32 -11.61 -12.09
C GLN A 122 -3.82 -11.37 -10.66
N PHE A 123 -4.44 -10.44 -9.92
CA PHE A 123 -3.99 -10.05 -8.59
C PHE A 123 -5.13 -10.04 -7.58
N SER A 124 -4.86 -10.56 -6.38
CA SER A 124 -5.72 -10.42 -5.21
C SER A 124 -4.92 -9.92 -4.01
N ILE A 125 -5.61 -9.51 -2.95
CA ILE A 125 -4.96 -9.16 -1.68
C ILE A 125 -5.53 -9.99 -0.55
N VAL A 126 -4.70 -10.32 0.43
CA VAL A 126 -5.08 -10.96 1.69
C VAL A 126 -4.56 -10.13 2.84
N TYR A 127 -5.42 -9.83 3.81
CA TYR A 127 -5.08 -9.10 5.02
C TYR A 127 -5.35 -9.97 6.24
N ASP A 128 -4.35 -10.18 7.08
CA ASP A 128 -4.48 -10.84 8.37
C ASP A 128 -4.61 -9.79 9.48
N ASN A 129 -5.78 -9.74 10.11
CA ASN A 129 -6.08 -8.83 11.22
C ASN A 129 -5.24 -9.09 12.49
N GLN A 130 -4.74 -10.31 12.69
CA GLN A 130 -3.95 -10.68 13.87
C GLN A 130 -2.49 -10.25 13.70
N SER A 131 -1.84 -10.64 12.60
CA SER A 131 -0.46 -10.25 12.32
C SER A 131 -0.34 -8.81 11.79
N ARG A 132 -1.45 -8.23 11.32
CA ARG A 132 -1.52 -6.94 10.60
C ARG A 132 -0.67 -6.95 9.33
N GLU A 133 -0.56 -8.10 8.68
CA GLU A 133 0.15 -8.27 7.42
C GLU A 133 -0.82 -8.21 6.26
N LEU A 134 -0.45 -7.44 5.23
CA LEU A 134 -1.16 -7.35 3.97
C LEU A 134 -0.26 -7.90 2.89
N GLU A 135 -0.79 -8.80 2.06
CA GLU A 135 -0.04 -9.42 0.97
C GLU A 135 -0.83 -9.32 -0.33
N LEU A 136 -0.11 -9.03 -1.41
CA LEU A 136 -0.57 -9.16 -2.78
C LEU A 136 -0.29 -10.59 -3.26
N ILE A 137 -1.24 -11.21 -3.95
CA ILE A 137 -1.13 -12.58 -4.47
C ILE A 137 -1.30 -12.55 -5.99
N VAL A 138 -0.39 -13.23 -6.70
CA VAL A 138 -0.51 -13.50 -8.14
C VAL A 138 -1.42 -14.71 -8.34
N ASN A 139 -2.56 -14.55 -9.00
CA ASN A 139 -3.51 -15.65 -9.21
C ASN A 139 -3.40 -16.30 -10.60
N GLU A 140 -2.84 -15.59 -11.58
CA GLU A 140 -2.73 -16.05 -12.97
C GLU A 140 -1.34 -15.76 -13.54
N LYS A 141 -1.01 -16.37 -14.69
CA LYS A 141 0.26 -16.09 -15.37
C LYS A 141 0.29 -14.64 -15.85
N LEU A 142 1.44 -14.02 -15.70
CA LEU A 142 1.72 -12.70 -16.23
C LEU A 142 2.42 -12.84 -17.58
N ASP A 143 2.28 -11.82 -18.41
CA ASP A 143 2.79 -11.76 -19.78
C ASP A 143 2.97 -10.27 -20.09
N ARG A 144 4.22 -9.85 -20.17
CA ARG A 144 4.60 -8.44 -20.32
C ARG A 144 4.24 -7.93 -21.71
N GLU A 145 4.35 -8.78 -22.73
CA GLU A 145 3.97 -8.48 -24.11
C GLU A 145 2.47 -8.16 -24.24
N LYS A 146 1.63 -8.76 -23.37
CA LYS A 146 0.21 -8.42 -23.26
C LYS A 146 -0.06 -7.20 -22.38
N ILE A 147 0.46 -7.21 -21.15
CA ILE A 147 0.22 -6.15 -20.15
C ILE A 147 1.50 -5.88 -19.38
N GLU A 148 2.16 -4.78 -19.72
CA GLU A 148 3.42 -4.35 -19.09
C GLU A 148 3.24 -3.80 -17.65
N LYS A 149 2.05 -3.32 -17.31
CA LYS A 149 1.78 -2.72 -15.99
C LYS A 149 0.32 -2.79 -15.58
N TYR A 150 0.11 -2.88 -14.27
CA TYR A 150 -1.20 -2.84 -13.64
C TYR A 150 -1.26 -1.69 -12.64
N ILE A 151 -2.34 -0.92 -12.66
CA ILE A 151 -2.51 0.24 -11.78
C ILE A 151 -3.79 0.06 -10.95
N PHE A 152 -3.62 0.06 -9.64
CA PHE A 152 -4.70 -0.13 -8.67
C PHE A 152 -4.77 1.04 -7.69
N LYS A 153 -5.98 1.26 -7.15
CA LYS A 153 -6.21 2.00 -5.91
C LYS A 153 -6.31 1.01 -4.77
N LEU A 154 -5.30 1.00 -3.90
CA LEU A 154 -5.34 0.27 -2.64
C LEU A 154 -6.09 1.12 -1.61
N MET A 155 -7.14 0.56 -1.01
CA MET A 155 -7.99 1.23 -0.02
C MET A 155 -7.83 0.54 1.34
N ALA A 156 -7.58 1.32 2.40
CA ALA A 156 -7.67 0.89 3.78
C ALA A 156 -8.96 1.45 4.39
N ILE A 157 -9.80 0.59 4.95
CA ILE A 157 -11.14 0.96 5.42
C ILE A 157 -11.23 0.66 6.92
N ASP A 158 -11.65 1.65 7.69
CA ASP A 158 -11.80 1.53 9.15
C ASP A 158 -13.15 0.90 9.56
N ARG A 159 -13.39 0.81 10.87
CA ARG A 159 -14.65 0.28 11.46
C ARG A 159 -15.66 1.36 11.82
N GLY A 160 -15.45 2.59 11.36
CA GLY A 160 -16.32 3.72 11.58
C GLY A 160 -17.72 3.53 11.00
N HIS A 161 -18.67 4.30 11.52
CA HIS A 161 -20.04 4.36 11.00
C HIS A 161 -20.48 5.83 10.89
N PRO A 162 -20.25 6.50 9.74
CA PRO A 162 -19.70 5.97 8.48
C PRO A 162 -18.19 5.66 8.54
N PRO A 163 -17.66 4.79 7.67
CA PRO A 163 -16.25 4.44 7.68
C PRO A 163 -15.39 5.53 7.04
N ASN A 164 -14.19 5.77 7.59
CA ASN A 164 -13.15 6.54 6.90
C ASN A 164 -12.31 5.60 6.02
N ILE A 165 -11.80 6.17 4.92
CA ILE A 165 -11.09 5.43 3.88
C ILE A 165 -9.78 6.15 3.56
N GLY A 166 -8.67 5.45 3.80
CA GLY A 166 -7.34 5.80 3.30
C GLY A 166 -7.10 5.19 1.93
N THR A 167 -6.37 5.88 1.05
CA THR A 167 -6.04 5.37 -0.29
C THR A 167 -4.58 5.57 -0.67
N GLN A 168 -4.02 4.62 -1.41
CA GLN A 168 -2.70 4.69 -2.05
C GLN A 168 -2.82 4.17 -3.49
N MET A 169 -2.09 4.78 -4.43
CA MET A 169 -1.92 4.25 -5.78
C MET A 169 -0.88 3.14 -5.77
N LEU A 170 -1.22 1.95 -6.22
CA LEU A 170 -0.30 0.82 -6.35
C LEU A 170 -0.07 0.52 -7.83
N THR A 171 1.16 0.67 -8.28
CA THR A 171 1.60 0.29 -9.63
C THR A 171 2.38 -1.01 -9.55
N ILE A 172 2.00 -1.98 -10.37
CA ILE A 172 2.74 -3.22 -10.56
C ILE A 172 3.35 -3.19 -11.96
N GLU A 173 4.67 -3.19 -12.04
CA GLU A 173 5.44 -3.24 -13.28
C GLU A 173 5.91 -4.67 -13.54
N ILE A 174 5.63 -5.18 -14.73
CA ILE A 174 6.06 -6.50 -15.15
C ILE A 174 7.42 -6.37 -15.84
N SER A 175 8.43 -7.04 -15.30
CA SER A 175 9.76 -7.07 -15.91
C SER A 175 9.87 -8.23 -16.91
N ASP A 176 10.52 -7.91 -18.02
CA ASP A 176 10.75 -8.78 -19.18
C ASP A 176 11.58 -10.02 -18.84
N ILE A 177 11.20 -11.13 -19.45
CA ILE A 177 11.93 -12.39 -19.53
C ILE A 177 12.05 -12.74 -21.01
N ASN A 178 13.22 -13.22 -21.43
CA ASN A 178 13.41 -13.67 -22.81
C ASN A 178 12.63 -14.96 -23.06
N ASP A 179 11.37 -14.83 -23.45
CA ASP A 179 10.47 -15.95 -23.74
C ASP A 179 9.77 -15.84 -25.11
N CYS A 180 9.98 -14.73 -25.82
CA CYS A 180 9.69 -14.64 -27.24
C CYS A 180 10.89 -15.11 -28.06
N GLN A 181 10.58 -15.70 -29.22
CA GLN A 181 11.60 -16.09 -30.19
C GLN A 181 11.51 -15.15 -31.41
N PRO A 182 12.64 -14.80 -32.04
CA PRO A 182 12.62 -13.96 -33.22
C PRO A 182 11.87 -14.64 -34.35
N LYS A 183 11.01 -13.89 -35.05
CA LYS A 183 10.25 -14.38 -36.21
C LYS A 183 10.50 -13.52 -37.42
N PHE A 184 10.92 -14.14 -38.52
CA PHE A 184 10.98 -13.46 -39.82
C PHE A 184 9.58 -13.02 -40.28
N GLU A 185 9.51 -11.87 -40.96
CA GLU A 185 8.25 -11.34 -41.53
C GLU A 185 7.65 -12.28 -42.60
N SER A 186 8.45 -13.15 -43.19
CA SER A 186 8.02 -14.19 -44.13
C SER A 186 8.71 -15.52 -43.83
N SER A 187 7.96 -16.62 -43.96
CA SER A 187 8.47 -17.98 -43.76
C SER A 187 9.36 -18.46 -44.91
N VAL A 188 9.21 -17.86 -46.09
CA VAL A 188 9.99 -18.15 -47.30
C VAL A 188 10.27 -16.85 -48.03
N TYR A 189 11.51 -16.64 -48.44
CA TYR A 189 11.90 -15.56 -49.33
C TYR A 189 12.38 -16.14 -50.66
N ASN A 190 11.54 -16.05 -51.70
CA ASN A 190 11.88 -16.53 -53.03
C ASN A 190 12.56 -15.41 -53.82
N ILE A 191 13.79 -15.66 -54.28
CA ILE A 191 14.50 -14.79 -55.21
C ILE A 191 14.94 -15.59 -56.43
N THR A 192 14.97 -14.95 -57.59
CA THR A 192 15.55 -15.52 -58.81
C THR A 192 16.66 -14.61 -59.29
N VAL A 193 17.85 -15.17 -59.52
CA VAL A 193 19.03 -14.47 -60.01
C VAL A 193 19.50 -15.13 -61.29
N ALA A 194 19.87 -14.32 -62.30
CA ALA A 194 20.46 -14.82 -63.52
C ALA A 194 21.94 -15.21 -63.28
N GLU A 195 22.42 -16.20 -64.01
CA GLU A 195 23.86 -16.45 -64.04
C GLU A 195 24.60 -15.22 -64.58
N ASN A 196 25.78 -14.93 -64.04
CA ASN A 196 26.60 -13.75 -64.35
C ASN A 196 26.04 -12.39 -63.87
N THR A 197 25.06 -12.37 -62.95
CA THR A 197 24.71 -11.15 -62.21
C THR A 197 25.93 -10.60 -61.46
N LEU A 198 26.20 -9.30 -61.59
CA LEU A 198 27.27 -8.61 -60.88
C LEU A 198 26.93 -8.47 -59.38
N PRO A 199 27.92 -8.25 -58.49
CA PRO A 199 27.66 -8.09 -57.05
C PRO A 199 26.62 -6.99 -56.76
N GLU A 200 25.49 -7.39 -56.17
CA GLU A 200 24.39 -6.51 -55.81
C GLU A 200 23.60 -7.03 -54.59
N TYR A 201 22.71 -6.21 -54.05
CA TYR A 201 21.81 -6.60 -52.97
C TYR A 201 20.63 -7.40 -53.52
N LEU A 202 20.52 -8.67 -53.12
CA LEU A 202 19.49 -9.57 -53.64
C LEU A 202 18.19 -9.57 -52.81
N LEU A 203 18.32 -9.42 -51.50
CA LEU A 203 17.21 -9.55 -50.57
C LEU A 203 17.48 -8.72 -49.31
N LYS A 204 16.42 -8.12 -48.78
CA LYS A 204 16.38 -7.58 -47.43
C LYS A 204 15.42 -8.43 -46.61
N VAL A 205 15.93 -9.07 -45.57
CA VAL A 205 15.11 -9.82 -44.61
C VAL A 205 14.95 -9.01 -43.33
N ARG A 206 13.87 -9.27 -42.60
CA ARG A 206 13.62 -8.69 -41.29
C ARG A 206 12.98 -9.73 -40.39
N ALA A 207 13.51 -9.85 -39.17
CA ALA A 207 12.89 -10.55 -38.07
C ALA A 207 12.42 -9.56 -36.99
N ILE A 208 11.42 -9.98 -36.24
CA ILE A 208 10.82 -9.23 -35.13
C ILE A 208 10.84 -10.14 -33.91
N ASP A 209 11.29 -9.60 -32.80
CA ASP A 209 11.12 -10.16 -31.46
C ASP A 209 10.29 -9.17 -30.64
N THR A 210 9.40 -9.68 -29.81
CA THR A 210 8.44 -8.88 -29.04
C THR A 210 8.89 -8.57 -27.61
N ASP A 211 9.98 -9.18 -27.16
CA ASP A 211 10.65 -8.82 -25.89
C ASP A 211 11.18 -7.37 -25.92
N ILE A 212 11.82 -6.92 -24.85
CA ILE A 212 12.43 -5.57 -24.78
C ILE A 212 13.94 -5.57 -24.51
N GLY A 213 14.57 -4.44 -24.84
CA GLY A 213 15.99 -4.22 -24.56
C GLY A 213 16.88 -5.24 -25.26
N SER A 214 17.81 -5.85 -24.51
CA SER A 214 18.74 -6.86 -25.02
C SER A 214 18.06 -8.16 -25.43
N ASN A 215 16.87 -8.45 -24.91
CA ASN A 215 16.15 -9.70 -25.24
C ASN A 215 15.56 -9.65 -26.65
N ALA A 216 15.30 -8.45 -27.18
CA ALA A 216 14.87 -8.23 -28.57
C ALA A 216 15.99 -7.74 -29.51
N GLU A 217 17.26 -7.79 -29.10
CA GLU A 217 18.39 -7.42 -29.96
C GLU A 217 18.75 -8.55 -30.92
N LEU A 218 18.57 -8.31 -32.22
CA LEU A 218 18.71 -9.33 -33.25
C LEU A 218 20.03 -9.20 -34.02
N THR A 219 20.70 -10.35 -34.19
CA THR A 219 21.85 -10.49 -35.10
C THR A 219 21.52 -11.50 -36.19
N TYR A 220 22.06 -11.27 -37.38
CA TYR A 220 21.81 -12.09 -38.56
C TYR A 220 23.14 -12.71 -39.01
N THR A 221 23.20 -14.03 -39.07
CA THR A 221 24.35 -14.77 -39.59
C THR A 221 23.90 -15.71 -40.68
N LEU A 222 24.72 -15.87 -41.72
CA LEU A 222 24.54 -16.94 -42.68
C LEU A 222 25.16 -18.20 -42.09
N GLU A 223 24.37 -19.27 -42.02
CA GLU A 223 24.91 -20.59 -41.68
C GLU A 223 25.54 -21.17 -42.95
N ASN A 224 26.81 -21.58 -42.86
CA ASN A 224 27.46 -22.24 -43.97
C ASN A 224 26.97 -23.70 -44.03
N ASP A 225 26.04 -23.97 -44.92
CA ASP A 225 25.65 -25.34 -45.25
C ASP A 225 26.58 -25.95 -46.32
N HIS A 226 27.91 -25.92 -46.10
CA HIS A 226 28.90 -26.66 -46.90
C HIS A 226 30.19 -26.93 -46.12
#